data_AF-X0BR68-F1
#
_entry.id   AF-X0BR68-F1
#
_cell.length_a   1.000
_cell.length_b   1.000
_cell.length_c   1.000
_cell.angle_alpha   90.00
_cell.angle_beta   90.00
_cell.angle_gamma   90.00
#
_symmetry.space_group_name_H-M   'P 1'
#
loop_
_entity.id
_entity.type
_entity.pdbx_description
1 polymer ?
#
loop_
_entity_poly.entity_id
_entity_poly.type
_entity_poly.pdbx_seq_one_letter_code
_entity_poly.pdbx_strand_id
1 'polypeptide(L)'
;MSQEPRVPDVYGPGTHTDRTFVPVPQDTQRIFRLIASQTPGFTQDESILSKVTFTGDEFPVISGPIKAVSVAAALHAMAGVVADEILTLRGVEDKDRKVTVNTTHAGLWFGNIATAYVDGKDVFALTKSGELKKLLPDWERGWVDTPLKYRTTGLYPTSDPDIWYSLHGSMNAEPVLKSIGVDPSEAITSNEDAAAHIAKFTSKLSPEKLEFTNLVNGNCGSICFTPKQWNESEMGKSLAAHPLINVKAQPHAIPTPPVAFPPLDPADKRPLAGIKVVEMTRVIAGPQIGTILSSFGADVIRVNPPHLPDINIMQLTLNAGKRTIAIDLRKPEDAAIIKSLIAEADVFIQGFRMNKMPKFGLGLNDILKMAGERGRGIVHVSENCYGPDGYYAERPGWQQIADAAAGSAYVTGRSLNLPNNEAVLPSLPVSDMTTGALGAVGTLLALRDRAINGGSYAVHASLVAVNAFALRSDVGLYSPETVAECARRFQWAEMRGSHHVLDLLMTVWDGWKRVLGKELSEDGGWYQSFETSAFDGKKLSILKPVVSLSDEEVTPRWKTPSVPYAYEKAEGIKFQ
;
A
#
# COMPACT_ATOMS: atom_id res chain seq x y z
N MET A 1 -5.18 15.22 25.56
CA MET A 1 -5.12 14.26 26.69
C MET A 1 -3.65 13.90 26.91
N SER A 2 -3.12 14.09 28.11
CA SER A 2 -1.76 13.62 28.45
C SER A 2 -1.72 12.10 28.28
N GLN A 3 -0.85 11.59 27.42
CA GLN A 3 -0.70 10.14 27.25
C GLN A 3 -0.15 9.57 28.55
N GLU A 4 -0.83 8.57 29.12
CA GLU A 4 -0.21 7.77 30.18
C GLU A 4 1.11 7.20 29.65
N PRO A 5 2.17 7.15 30.47
CA PRO A 5 3.44 6.61 30.03
C PRO A 5 3.26 5.15 29.58
N ARG A 6 3.62 4.85 28.34
CA ARG A 6 3.54 3.49 27.77
C ARG A 6 4.53 2.53 28.44
N VAL A 7 4.29 1.23 28.30
CA VAL A 7 5.20 0.19 28.82
C VAL A 7 6.26 -0.11 27.75
N PRO A 8 7.55 0.12 28.02
CA PRO A 8 8.61 -0.15 27.06
C PRO A 8 8.89 -1.66 26.93
N ASP A 9 9.37 -2.05 25.76
CA ASP A 9 10.02 -3.32 25.42
C ASP A 9 9.19 -4.61 25.62
N VAL A 10 7.86 -4.52 25.75
CA VAL A 10 6.96 -5.68 25.91
C VAL A 10 7.07 -6.66 24.72
N TYR A 11 7.17 -6.14 23.49
CA TYR A 11 7.41 -6.95 22.29
C TYR A 11 8.87 -6.87 21.83
N GLY A 12 9.80 -6.61 22.75
CA GLY A 12 11.23 -6.51 22.49
C GLY A 12 11.73 -5.08 22.22
N PRO A 13 13.03 -4.91 21.95
CA PRO A 13 13.71 -3.61 21.99
C PRO A 13 13.11 -2.53 21.09
N GLY A 14 12.78 -1.37 21.68
CA GLY A 14 12.23 -0.20 20.99
C GLY A 14 10.71 -0.19 20.87
N THR A 15 10.02 -1.18 21.44
CA THR A 15 8.55 -1.27 21.43
C THR A 15 7.93 -0.55 22.62
N HIS A 16 6.71 -0.04 22.46
CA HIS A 16 5.99 0.67 23.52
C HIS A 16 4.50 0.31 23.48
N THR A 17 3.99 -0.41 24.48
CA THR A 17 2.57 -0.81 24.52
C THR A 17 1.73 0.10 25.39
N ASP A 18 0.45 0.22 25.07
CA ASP A 18 -0.48 0.90 25.94
C ASP A 18 -0.64 0.15 27.27
N ARG A 19 -0.91 0.89 28.35
CA ARG A 19 -1.18 0.32 29.69
C ARG A 19 -2.63 -0.10 29.86
N THR A 20 -3.54 0.67 29.24
CA THR A 20 -4.98 0.48 29.33
C THR A 20 -5.54 0.27 27.95
N PHE A 21 -6.54 -0.60 27.83
CA PHE A 21 -7.28 -0.76 26.59
C PHE A 21 -7.95 0.56 26.19
N VAL A 22 -7.82 0.92 24.92
CA VAL A 22 -8.52 2.05 24.30
C VAL A 22 -9.21 1.50 23.05
N PRO A 23 -10.53 1.70 22.88
CA PRO A 23 -11.25 1.27 21.68
C PRO A 23 -10.60 1.80 20.39
N VAL A 24 -10.53 0.96 19.35
CA VAL A 24 -9.88 1.31 18.08
C VAL A 24 -10.37 2.63 17.48
N PRO A 25 -11.68 2.94 17.40
CA PRO A 25 -12.14 4.23 16.88
C PRO A 25 -11.65 5.41 17.71
N GLN A 26 -11.64 5.28 19.04
CA GLN A 26 -11.18 6.33 19.95
C GLN A 26 -9.66 6.55 19.81
N ASP A 27 -8.87 5.48 19.75
CA ASP A 27 -7.43 5.61 19.58
C ASP A 27 -7.05 6.12 18.17
N THR A 28 -7.87 5.78 17.17
CA THR A 28 -7.75 6.32 15.81
C THR A 28 -7.93 7.83 15.79
N GLN A 29 -8.88 8.40 16.54
CA GLN A 29 -9.01 9.86 16.68
C GLN A 29 -7.71 10.50 17.19
N ARG A 30 -7.06 9.89 18.20
CA ARG A 30 -5.79 10.38 18.73
C ARG A 30 -4.67 10.29 17.69
N ILE A 31 -4.56 9.16 16.98
CA ILE A 31 -3.54 8.95 15.94
C ILE A 31 -3.76 9.88 14.75
N PHE A 32 -5.01 10.14 14.36
CA PHE A 32 -5.35 11.13 13.34
C PHE A 32 -4.82 12.52 13.69
N ARG A 33 -5.07 12.99 14.92
CA ARG A 33 -4.53 14.28 15.38
C ARG A 33 -3.01 14.29 15.46
N LEU A 34 -2.39 13.17 15.83
CA LEU A 34 -0.93 13.03 15.83
C LEU A 34 -0.36 13.22 14.43
N ILE A 35 -0.86 12.48 13.44
CA ILE A 35 -0.38 12.58 12.05
C ILE A 35 -0.68 13.97 11.49
N ALA A 36 -1.87 14.52 11.72
CA ALA A 36 -2.24 15.87 11.30
C ALA A 36 -1.24 16.92 11.82
N SER A 37 -0.90 16.87 13.11
CA SER A 37 0.04 17.83 13.74
C SER A 37 1.48 17.74 13.21
N GLN A 38 1.88 16.58 12.67
CA GLN A 38 3.22 16.34 12.15
C GLN A 38 3.30 16.49 10.63
N THR A 39 2.19 16.80 9.95
CA THR A 39 2.13 16.87 8.49
C THR A 39 2.23 18.31 8.00
N PRO A 40 3.32 18.71 7.33
CA PRO A 40 3.44 20.04 6.76
C PRO A 40 2.32 20.34 5.78
N GLY A 41 1.70 21.52 5.92
CA GLY A 41 0.63 21.97 5.04
C GLY A 41 -0.75 21.34 5.31
N PHE A 42 -0.88 20.37 6.22
CA PHE A 42 -2.19 19.87 6.64
C PHE A 42 -2.83 20.83 7.66
N THR A 43 -4.15 21.01 7.57
CA THR A 43 -4.88 21.93 8.46
C THR A 43 -4.71 21.57 9.93
N GLN A 44 -4.54 22.61 10.76
CA GLN A 44 -4.53 22.50 12.22
C GLN A 44 -5.81 23.12 12.83
N ASP A 45 -6.77 23.49 12.00
CA ASP A 45 -8.01 24.12 12.45
C ASP A 45 -8.91 23.07 13.13
N GLU A 46 -9.07 23.20 14.44
CA GLU A 46 -9.91 22.33 15.24
C GLU A 46 -11.37 22.30 14.77
N SER A 47 -11.88 23.38 14.19
CA SER A 47 -13.24 23.42 13.66
C SER A 47 -13.42 22.49 12.45
N ILE A 48 -12.34 22.19 11.73
CA ILE A 48 -12.32 21.20 10.63
C ILE A 48 -12.03 19.81 11.23
N LEU A 49 -10.98 19.70 12.05
CA LEU A 49 -10.53 18.42 12.59
C LEU A 49 -11.54 17.77 13.56
N SER A 50 -12.46 18.53 14.15
CA SER A 50 -13.53 18.01 15.02
C SER A 50 -14.70 17.39 14.24
N LYS A 51 -14.77 17.59 12.92
CA LYS A 51 -15.82 17.02 12.04
C LYS A 51 -15.50 15.59 11.59
N VAL A 52 -14.26 15.14 11.81
CA VAL A 52 -13.83 13.77 11.53
C VAL A 52 -14.38 12.86 12.61
N THR A 53 -15.09 11.80 12.19
CA THR A 53 -15.68 10.79 13.09
C THR A 53 -15.16 9.41 12.73
N PHE A 54 -14.68 8.68 13.74
CA PHE A 54 -14.31 7.27 13.61
C PHE A 54 -15.38 6.40 14.26
N THR A 55 -15.80 5.35 13.54
CA THR A 55 -16.76 4.34 14.02
C THR A 55 -16.19 2.94 13.79
N GLY A 56 -16.80 1.89 14.35
CA GLY A 56 -16.39 0.50 14.12
C GLY A 56 -16.29 -0.29 15.42
N ASP A 57 -15.69 -1.47 15.32
CA ASP A 57 -15.46 -2.39 16.43
C ASP A 57 -14.49 -1.78 17.42
N GLU A 58 -14.74 -2.00 18.72
CA GLU A 58 -13.86 -1.52 19.77
C GLU A 58 -12.50 -2.24 19.77
N PHE A 59 -12.46 -3.52 19.38
CA PHE A 59 -11.24 -4.32 19.31
C PHE A 59 -10.68 -4.38 17.88
N PRO A 60 -9.36 -4.55 17.71
CA PRO A 60 -8.77 -4.73 16.40
C PRO A 60 -9.33 -5.98 15.72
N VAL A 61 -9.52 -5.88 14.40
CA VAL A 61 -9.99 -7.00 13.57
C VAL A 61 -8.88 -7.67 12.77
N ILE A 62 -7.63 -7.26 12.96
CA ILE A 62 -6.46 -7.89 12.33
C ILE A 62 -5.54 -8.46 13.42
N SER A 63 -4.72 -9.44 13.05
CA SER A 63 -3.79 -10.08 13.98
C SER A 63 -2.60 -9.17 14.34
N GLY A 64 -1.99 -9.44 15.51
CA GLY A 64 -0.77 -8.77 15.96
C GLY A 64 -1.01 -7.45 16.73
N PRO A 65 0.08 -6.87 17.27
CA PRO A 65 0.01 -5.74 18.20
C PRO A 65 0.08 -4.37 17.52
N ILE A 66 0.36 -4.34 16.22
CA ILE A 66 0.59 -3.10 15.47
C ILE A 66 -0.75 -2.42 15.19
N LYS A 67 -0.85 -1.12 15.51
CA LYS A 67 -2.06 -0.32 15.29
C LYS A 67 -2.23 0.13 13.84
N ALA A 68 -2.01 -0.77 12.89
CA ALA A 68 -2.05 -0.49 11.47
C ALA A 68 -3.42 0.03 11.00
N VAL A 69 -4.51 -0.53 11.55
CA VAL A 69 -5.88 -0.08 11.28
C VAL A 69 -6.04 1.41 11.61
N SER A 70 -5.58 1.84 12.78
CA SER A 70 -5.71 3.23 13.22
C SER A 70 -4.86 4.17 12.37
N VAL A 71 -3.65 3.77 11.97
CA VAL A 71 -2.80 4.56 11.08
C VAL A 71 -3.43 4.72 9.69
N ALA A 72 -3.89 3.62 9.07
CA ALA A 72 -4.54 3.68 7.76
C ALA A 72 -5.87 4.45 7.79
N ALA A 73 -6.72 4.22 8.80
CA ALA A 73 -7.97 4.93 8.98
C ALA A 73 -7.74 6.45 9.16
N ALA A 74 -6.72 6.84 9.92
CA ALA A 74 -6.32 8.24 10.04
C ALA A 74 -5.90 8.85 8.69
N LEU A 75 -5.12 8.14 7.87
CA LEU A 75 -4.75 8.61 6.53
C LEU A 75 -5.97 8.74 5.61
N HIS A 76 -6.92 7.81 5.66
CA HIS A 76 -8.19 7.92 4.94
C HIS A 76 -9.00 9.14 5.38
N ALA A 77 -9.06 9.44 6.68
CA ALA A 77 -9.71 10.64 7.18
C ALA A 77 -9.00 11.91 6.70
N MET A 78 -7.66 11.94 6.70
CA MET A 78 -6.88 13.05 6.15
C MET A 78 -7.19 13.27 4.67
N ALA A 79 -7.31 12.20 3.87
CA ALA A 79 -7.71 12.30 2.48
C ALA A 79 -9.11 12.94 2.35
N GLY A 80 -10.06 12.56 3.20
CA GLY A 80 -11.40 13.17 3.26
C GLY A 80 -11.38 14.66 3.61
N VAL A 81 -10.53 15.08 4.56
CA VAL A 81 -10.37 16.49 4.94
C VAL A 81 -9.82 17.32 3.78
N VAL A 82 -8.74 16.87 3.13
CA VAL A 82 -8.16 17.62 2.00
C VAL A 82 -9.11 17.62 0.80
N ALA A 83 -9.89 16.55 0.62
CA ALA A 83 -10.92 16.49 -0.41
C ALA A 83 -12.03 17.54 -0.19
N ASP A 84 -12.42 17.81 1.06
CA ASP A 84 -13.37 18.89 1.39
C ASP A 84 -12.78 20.30 1.15
N GLU A 85 -11.49 20.49 1.43
CA GLU A 85 -10.79 21.72 1.06
C GLU A 85 -10.77 21.93 -0.46
N ILE A 86 -10.56 20.85 -1.24
CA ILE A 86 -10.63 20.90 -2.71
C ILE A 86 -12.04 21.24 -3.18
N LEU A 87 -13.08 20.67 -2.57
CA LEU A 87 -14.47 21.01 -2.88
C LEU A 87 -14.75 22.49 -2.62
N THR A 88 -14.22 23.05 -1.53
CA THR A 88 -14.30 24.48 -1.23
C THR A 88 -13.63 25.33 -2.32
N LEU A 89 -12.43 24.95 -2.77
CA LEU A 89 -11.73 25.61 -3.89
C LEU A 89 -12.52 25.51 -5.23
N ARG A 90 -13.39 24.52 -5.36
CA ARG A 90 -14.28 24.31 -6.51
C ARG A 90 -15.66 24.97 -6.35
N GLY A 91 -15.89 25.69 -5.24
CA GLY A 91 -17.14 26.41 -4.98
C GLY A 91 -18.25 25.60 -4.31
N VAL A 92 -17.93 24.43 -3.73
CA VAL A 92 -18.86 23.58 -2.96
C VAL A 92 -18.51 23.61 -1.47
N GLU A 93 -18.38 24.81 -0.92
CA GLU A 93 -18.13 24.99 0.52
C GLU A 93 -19.31 24.46 1.34
N ASP A 94 -19.01 23.62 2.33
CA ASP A 94 -19.98 23.15 3.31
C ASP A 94 -19.32 23.14 4.69
N LYS A 95 -19.73 24.09 5.53
CA LYS A 95 -19.18 24.25 6.88
C LYS A 95 -19.60 23.15 7.83
N ASP A 96 -20.57 22.32 7.48
CA ASP A 96 -21.08 21.23 8.30
C ASP A 96 -20.70 19.83 7.74
N ARG A 97 -19.92 19.78 6.64
CA ARG A 97 -19.53 18.51 6.02
C ARG A 97 -18.76 17.64 7.00
N LYS A 98 -19.25 16.41 7.20
CA LYS A 98 -18.61 15.42 8.07
C LYS A 98 -17.76 14.47 7.25
N VAL A 99 -16.60 14.11 7.80
CA VAL A 99 -15.74 13.05 7.29
C VAL A 99 -15.88 11.85 8.21
N THR A 100 -16.35 10.71 7.70
CA THR A 100 -16.51 9.49 8.50
C THR A 100 -15.62 8.38 7.98
N VAL A 101 -14.96 7.68 8.90
CA VAL A 101 -14.18 6.47 8.61
C VAL A 101 -14.60 5.36 9.56
N ASN A 102 -14.97 4.22 9.01
CA ASN A 102 -15.21 3.01 9.80
C ASN A 102 -13.90 2.21 9.92
N THR A 103 -13.39 2.05 11.14
CA THR A 103 -12.12 1.37 11.41
C THR A 103 -12.18 -0.14 11.17
N THR A 104 -13.35 -0.78 11.33
CA THR A 104 -13.51 -2.19 10.94
C THR A 104 -13.39 -2.34 9.44
N HIS A 105 -14.03 -1.46 8.66
CA HIS A 105 -13.91 -1.44 7.21
C HIS A 105 -12.46 -1.16 6.77
N ALA A 106 -11.76 -0.22 7.42
CA ALA A 106 -10.33 0.02 7.17
C ALA A 106 -9.46 -1.23 7.46
N GLY A 107 -9.83 -2.03 8.47
CA GLY A 107 -9.20 -3.33 8.74
C GLY A 107 -9.44 -4.34 7.62
N LEU A 108 -10.67 -4.45 7.11
CA LEU A 108 -10.98 -5.34 5.98
C LEU A 108 -10.33 -4.89 4.67
N TRP A 109 -10.21 -3.58 4.48
CA TRP A 109 -9.58 -2.98 3.31
C TRP A 109 -8.12 -3.44 3.13
N PHE A 110 -7.39 -3.76 4.21
CA PHE A 110 -6.07 -4.39 4.05
C PHE A 110 -6.12 -5.71 3.27
N GLY A 111 -7.20 -6.47 3.39
CA GLY A 111 -7.43 -7.70 2.63
C GLY A 111 -8.11 -7.49 1.27
N ASN A 112 -8.19 -6.25 0.76
CA ASN A 112 -8.99 -5.90 -0.43
C ASN A 112 -8.73 -6.81 -1.65
N ILE A 113 -7.50 -7.29 -1.80
CA ILE A 113 -7.08 -8.17 -2.91
C ILE A 113 -7.78 -9.55 -2.89
N ALA A 114 -8.38 -9.92 -1.77
CA ALA A 114 -9.07 -11.20 -1.56
C ALA A 114 -10.57 -11.04 -1.28
N THR A 115 -11.05 -9.82 -1.03
CA THR A 115 -12.43 -9.58 -0.60
C THR A 115 -13.42 -9.48 -1.75
N ALA A 116 -12.98 -9.47 -3.01
CA ALA A 116 -13.85 -9.31 -4.17
C ALA A 116 -14.73 -10.54 -4.44
N TYR A 117 -15.90 -10.30 -5.03
CA TYR A 117 -16.79 -11.33 -5.55
C TYR A 117 -16.98 -11.18 -7.05
N VAL A 118 -17.01 -12.31 -7.77
CA VAL A 118 -17.43 -12.41 -9.17
C VAL A 118 -18.60 -13.38 -9.25
N ASP A 119 -19.78 -12.90 -9.65
CA ASP A 119 -21.05 -13.65 -9.64
C ASP A 119 -21.28 -14.44 -8.33
N GLY A 120 -21.14 -13.76 -7.18
CA GLY A 120 -21.37 -14.36 -5.86
C GLY A 120 -20.28 -15.31 -5.35
N LYS A 121 -19.19 -15.52 -6.10
CA LYS A 121 -18.03 -16.31 -5.65
C LYS A 121 -16.89 -15.40 -5.21
N ASP A 122 -16.39 -15.58 -3.99
CA ASP A 122 -15.19 -14.87 -3.53
C ASP A 122 -13.92 -15.36 -4.23
N VAL A 123 -12.85 -14.55 -4.15
CA VAL A 123 -11.55 -14.81 -4.80
C VAL A 123 -11.00 -16.20 -4.47
N PHE A 124 -11.17 -16.68 -3.24
CA PHE A 124 -10.68 -17.99 -2.83
C PHE A 124 -11.50 -19.13 -3.44
N ALA A 125 -12.82 -19.00 -3.47
CA ALA A 125 -13.68 -19.95 -4.17
C ALA A 125 -13.34 -20.04 -5.66
N LEU A 126 -13.12 -18.89 -6.32
CA LEU A 126 -12.70 -18.81 -7.73
C LEU A 126 -11.32 -19.43 -7.99
N THR A 127 -10.39 -19.23 -7.05
CA THR A 127 -9.04 -19.80 -7.12
C THR A 127 -9.09 -21.32 -6.99
N LYS A 128 -9.85 -21.83 -6.00
CA LYS A 128 -9.99 -23.27 -5.74
C LYS A 128 -10.69 -24.01 -6.88
N SER A 129 -11.66 -23.38 -7.54
CA SER A 129 -12.35 -23.97 -8.71
C SER A 129 -11.56 -23.83 -10.02
N GLY A 130 -10.48 -23.04 -10.04
CA GLY A 130 -9.71 -22.73 -11.25
C GLY A 130 -10.40 -21.76 -12.21
N GLU A 131 -11.55 -21.19 -11.83
CA GLU A 131 -12.28 -20.20 -12.64
C GLU A 131 -11.50 -18.89 -12.76
N LEU A 132 -10.73 -18.51 -11.74
CA LEU A 132 -9.96 -17.26 -11.75
C LEU A 132 -8.96 -17.18 -12.91
N LYS A 133 -8.32 -18.31 -13.25
CA LYS A 133 -7.39 -18.42 -14.39
C LYS A 133 -8.06 -18.29 -15.75
N LYS A 134 -9.39 -18.46 -15.82
CA LYS A 134 -10.17 -18.30 -17.05
C LYS A 134 -10.63 -16.86 -17.25
N LEU A 135 -10.80 -16.11 -16.17
CA LEU A 135 -11.24 -14.70 -16.18
C LEU A 135 -10.14 -13.72 -16.60
N LEU A 136 -8.87 -14.11 -16.47
CA LEU A 136 -7.73 -13.21 -16.58
C LEU A 136 -6.64 -13.80 -17.48
N PRO A 137 -6.03 -13.01 -18.39
CA PRO A 137 -4.80 -13.40 -19.06
C PRO A 137 -3.68 -13.71 -18.06
N ASP A 138 -2.76 -14.62 -18.41
CA ASP A 138 -1.63 -14.95 -17.54
C ASP A 138 -0.54 -13.85 -17.56
N TRP A 139 -0.58 -12.98 -16.55
CA TRP A 139 0.52 -12.05 -16.25
C TRP A 139 1.53 -12.60 -15.24
N GLU A 140 1.23 -13.74 -14.62
CA GLU A 140 1.98 -14.27 -13.48
C GLU A 140 3.21 -15.08 -13.91
N ARG A 141 3.14 -15.76 -15.06
CA ARG A 141 4.27 -16.46 -15.69
C ARG A 141 4.97 -17.48 -14.79
N GLY A 142 4.17 -18.24 -14.04
CA GLY A 142 4.67 -19.32 -13.20
C GLY A 142 5.58 -18.87 -12.05
N TRP A 143 5.41 -17.63 -11.55
CA TRP A 143 6.26 -17.11 -10.47
C TRP A 143 6.16 -17.91 -9.15
N VAL A 144 5.12 -18.73 -8.98
CA VAL A 144 4.85 -19.62 -7.82
C VAL A 144 4.44 -21.02 -8.22
N ASP A 145 4.87 -21.51 -9.39
CA ASP A 145 4.47 -22.83 -9.91
C ASP A 145 5.12 -24.03 -9.19
N THR A 146 6.16 -23.80 -8.36
CA THR A 146 6.76 -24.81 -7.49
C THR A 146 6.77 -24.37 -6.02
N PRO A 147 6.75 -25.31 -5.07
CA PRO A 147 6.89 -24.99 -3.65
C PRO A 147 8.15 -24.19 -3.32
N LEU A 148 9.28 -24.47 -3.99
CA LEU A 148 10.53 -23.71 -3.83
C LEU A 148 10.36 -22.24 -4.26
N LYS A 149 9.76 -21.99 -5.42
CA LYS A 149 9.51 -20.61 -5.87
C LYS A 149 8.57 -19.88 -4.92
N TYR A 150 7.50 -20.55 -4.47
CA TYR A 150 6.55 -20.00 -3.50
C TYR A 150 7.20 -19.63 -2.17
N ARG A 151 8.03 -20.52 -1.62
CA ARG A 151 8.74 -20.34 -0.35
C ARG A 151 9.99 -19.47 -0.45
N THR A 152 10.43 -19.07 -1.63
CA THR A 152 11.54 -18.10 -1.75
C THR A 152 11.19 -16.75 -1.10
N THR A 153 9.90 -16.41 -1.04
CA THR A 153 9.43 -15.27 -0.24
C THR A 153 9.01 -15.77 1.14
N GLY A 154 9.84 -15.48 2.15
CA GLY A 154 9.64 -15.91 3.53
C GLY A 154 10.74 -15.40 4.46
N LEU A 155 10.56 -15.62 5.76
CA LEU A 155 11.53 -15.29 6.80
C LEU A 155 12.22 -16.56 7.27
N TYR A 156 13.56 -16.55 7.27
CA TYR A 156 14.39 -17.72 7.55
C TYR A 156 15.49 -17.44 8.57
N PRO A 157 15.89 -18.44 9.37
CA PRO A 157 17.00 -18.29 10.31
C PRO A 157 18.33 -18.10 9.55
N THR A 158 19.26 -17.40 10.18
CA THR A 158 20.64 -17.23 9.68
C THR A 158 21.62 -18.08 10.50
N SER A 159 22.93 -17.96 10.23
CA SER A 159 23.95 -18.57 11.10
C SER A 159 24.04 -17.92 12.48
N ASP A 160 23.48 -16.72 12.63
CA ASP A 160 23.24 -16.12 13.94
C ASP A 160 21.83 -16.53 14.42
N PRO A 161 21.71 -17.24 15.56
CA PRO A 161 20.43 -17.77 16.04
C PRO A 161 19.44 -16.69 16.47
N ASP A 162 19.88 -15.46 16.71
CA ASP A 162 19.03 -14.33 17.10
C ASP A 162 18.58 -13.48 15.90
N ILE A 163 19.10 -13.76 14.70
CA ILE A 163 18.83 -12.97 13.50
C ILE A 163 18.11 -13.80 12.45
N TRP A 164 16.95 -13.28 12.06
CA TRP A 164 16.15 -13.77 10.94
C TRP A 164 16.34 -12.89 9.70
N TYR A 165 16.20 -13.50 8.53
CA TYR A 165 16.37 -12.83 7.25
C TYR A 165 15.14 -12.98 6.37
N SER A 166 14.67 -11.87 5.79
CA SER A 166 13.61 -11.87 4.80
C SER A 166 14.19 -12.10 3.42
N LEU A 167 13.92 -13.28 2.85
CA LEU A 167 14.13 -13.55 1.44
C LEU A 167 12.87 -13.14 0.65
N HIS A 168 13.08 -12.68 -0.58
CA HIS A 168 11.97 -12.34 -1.45
C HIS A 168 12.26 -12.67 -2.91
N GLY A 169 11.41 -13.50 -3.52
CA GLY A 169 11.60 -14.02 -4.88
C GLY A 169 11.33 -13.01 -6.00
N SER A 170 10.65 -11.90 -5.73
CA SER A 170 10.41 -10.80 -6.70
C SER A 170 9.77 -11.25 -8.01
N MET A 171 8.87 -12.23 -7.93
CA MET A 171 8.25 -12.90 -9.07
C MET A 171 9.23 -13.57 -10.05
N ASN A 172 10.47 -13.80 -9.60
CA ASN A 172 11.55 -14.46 -10.31
C ASN A 172 12.50 -15.08 -9.29
N ALA A 173 12.07 -16.17 -8.66
CA ALA A 173 12.71 -16.73 -7.47
C ALA A 173 14.07 -17.40 -7.73
N GLU A 174 14.32 -17.89 -8.95
CA GLU A 174 15.51 -18.70 -9.24
C GLU A 174 16.86 -18.01 -8.94
N PRO A 175 17.09 -16.73 -9.30
CA PRO A 175 18.33 -16.05 -8.95
C PRO A 175 18.55 -15.94 -7.44
N VAL A 176 17.47 -15.81 -6.65
CA VAL A 176 17.56 -15.74 -5.19
C VAL A 176 17.94 -17.11 -4.62
N LEU A 177 17.25 -18.17 -5.04
CA LEU A 177 17.56 -19.56 -4.65
C LEU A 177 19.02 -19.93 -4.98
N LYS A 178 19.47 -19.68 -6.22
CA LYS A 178 20.86 -19.92 -6.64
C LYS A 178 21.85 -19.14 -5.79
N SER A 179 21.52 -17.90 -5.40
CA SER A 179 22.41 -17.05 -4.60
C SER A 179 22.66 -17.56 -3.17
N ILE A 180 21.72 -18.34 -2.62
CA ILE A 180 21.86 -19.00 -1.32
C ILE A 180 22.32 -20.47 -1.45
N GLY A 181 22.59 -20.94 -2.66
CA GLY A 181 23.08 -22.29 -2.94
C GLY A 181 21.99 -23.37 -3.09
N VAL A 182 20.72 -22.98 -3.21
CA VAL A 182 19.61 -23.90 -3.50
C VAL A 182 19.46 -24.06 -5.01
N ASP A 183 19.40 -25.31 -5.49
CA ASP A 183 19.09 -25.60 -6.89
C ASP A 183 17.57 -25.50 -7.13
N PRO A 184 17.08 -24.55 -7.95
CA PRO A 184 15.64 -24.38 -8.18
C PRO A 184 14.96 -25.56 -8.87
N SER A 185 15.73 -26.48 -9.45
CA SER A 185 15.21 -27.67 -10.14
C SER A 185 15.00 -28.87 -9.22
N GLU A 186 15.39 -28.76 -7.94
CA GLU A 186 15.17 -29.84 -6.97
C GLU A 186 13.68 -30.18 -6.83
N ALA A 187 13.39 -31.47 -6.92
CA ALA A 187 12.02 -31.98 -6.86
C ALA A 187 11.52 -32.00 -5.41
N ILE A 188 11.01 -30.86 -4.95
CA ILE A 188 10.33 -30.70 -3.66
C ILE A 188 8.82 -30.58 -3.89
N THR A 189 8.04 -31.40 -3.20
CA THR A 189 6.61 -31.58 -3.46
C THR A 189 5.69 -30.86 -2.48
N SER A 190 6.20 -30.38 -1.35
CA SER A 190 5.42 -29.66 -0.33
C SER A 190 6.02 -28.30 0.01
N ASN A 191 5.16 -27.39 0.47
CA ASN A 191 5.56 -26.06 0.90
C ASN A 191 6.33 -26.10 2.22
N GLU A 192 6.09 -27.09 3.06
CA GLU A 192 6.76 -27.32 4.33
C GLU A 192 8.20 -27.81 4.09
N ASP A 193 8.38 -28.79 3.20
CA ASP A 193 9.70 -29.32 2.82
C ASP A 193 10.53 -28.23 2.11
N ALA A 194 9.91 -27.42 1.26
CA ALA A 194 10.60 -26.31 0.60
C ALA A 194 11.09 -25.26 1.59
N ALA A 195 10.27 -24.92 2.59
CA ALA A 195 10.67 -24.01 3.65
C ALA A 195 11.83 -24.58 4.49
N ALA A 196 11.74 -25.84 4.92
CA ALA A 196 12.80 -26.51 5.66
C ALA A 196 14.10 -26.61 4.85
N HIS A 197 13.98 -26.88 3.54
CA HIS A 197 15.09 -26.93 2.62
C HIS A 197 15.78 -25.57 2.51
N ILE A 198 15.05 -24.49 2.26
CA ILE A 198 15.62 -23.13 2.21
C ILE A 198 16.30 -22.78 3.55
N ALA A 199 15.65 -23.07 4.68
CA ALA A 199 16.20 -22.81 6.01
C ALA A 199 17.55 -23.52 6.26
N LYS A 200 17.73 -24.74 5.74
CA LYS A 200 19.00 -25.49 5.83
C LYS A 200 20.18 -24.77 5.16
N PHE A 201 19.92 -23.95 4.14
CA PHE A 201 20.96 -23.16 3.47
C PHE A 201 21.16 -21.81 4.14
N THR A 202 20.08 -21.08 4.44
CA THR A 202 20.18 -19.75 5.07
C THR A 202 20.80 -19.81 6.46
N SER A 203 20.53 -20.87 7.24
CA SER A 203 21.10 -21.08 8.58
C SER A 203 22.62 -21.29 8.61
N LYS A 204 23.26 -21.44 7.44
CA LYS A 204 24.73 -21.53 7.32
C LYS A 204 25.37 -20.21 6.89
N LEU A 205 24.57 -19.21 6.56
CA LEU A 205 25.02 -17.94 6.02
C LEU A 205 24.85 -16.85 7.08
N SER A 206 25.87 -16.00 7.24
CA SER A 206 25.75 -14.85 8.14
C SER A 206 24.77 -13.82 7.58
N PRO A 207 24.11 -13.03 8.45
CA PRO A 207 23.25 -11.93 8.01
C PRO A 207 23.94 -10.98 7.02
N GLU A 208 25.22 -10.66 7.26
CA GLU A 208 26.02 -9.78 6.39
C GLU A 208 26.28 -10.43 5.04
N LYS A 209 26.50 -11.75 5.01
CA LYS A 209 26.69 -12.49 3.77
C LYS A 209 25.41 -12.48 2.93
N LEU A 210 24.25 -12.67 3.55
CA LEU A 210 22.95 -12.59 2.88
C LEU A 210 22.68 -11.18 2.34
N GLU A 211 22.90 -10.15 3.16
CA GLU A 211 22.78 -8.73 2.76
C GLU A 211 23.68 -8.38 1.57
N PHE A 212 24.97 -8.72 1.68
CA PHE A 212 25.96 -8.43 0.64
C PHE A 212 25.62 -9.17 -0.66
N THR A 213 25.19 -10.43 -0.56
CA THR A 213 24.80 -11.23 -1.72
C THR A 213 23.58 -10.63 -2.42
N ASN A 214 22.58 -10.17 -1.67
CA ASN A 214 21.42 -9.50 -2.26
C ASN A 214 21.78 -8.16 -2.91
N LEU A 215 22.64 -7.37 -2.26
CA LEU A 215 23.12 -6.11 -2.81
C LEU A 215 23.84 -6.30 -4.15
N VAL A 216 24.82 -7.21 -4.21
CA VAL A 216 25.63 -7.45 -5.42
C VAL A 216 24.78 -7.99 -6.57
N ASN A 217 23.81 -8.86 -6.28
CA ASN A 217 22.94 -9.44 -7.29
C ASN A 217 21.72 -8.56 -7.65
N GLY A 218 21.51 -7.45 -6.94
CA GLY A 218 20.34 -6.58 -7.13
C GLY A 218 19.00 -7.24 -6.76
N ASN A 219 19.05 -8.24 -5.88
CA ASN A 219 17.91 -8.98 -5.32
C ASN A 219 17.25 -8.21 -4.17
N CYS A 220 16.06 -8.66 -3.78
CA CYS A 220 15.35 -8.14 -2.60
C CYS A 220 15.66 -8.99 -1.38
N GLY A 221 15.97 -8.34 -0.26
CA GLY A 221 16.10 -8.99 1.03
C GLY A 221 16.34 -7.96 2.14
N SER A 222 16.13 -8.38 3.37
CA SER A 222 16.49 -7.56 4.54
C SER A 222 16.71 -8.43 5.78
N ILE A 223 17.61 -7.99 6.65
CA ILE A 223 17.65 -8.44 8.04
C ILE A 223 16.33 -8.04 8.72
N CYS A 224 15.80 -8.93 9.56
CA CYS A 224 14.67 -8.60 10.44
C CYS A 224 15.19 -7.80 11.64
N PHE A 225 15.18 -6.48 11.55
CA PHE A 225 15.62 -5.63 12.65
C PHE A 225 14.60 -5.62 13.79
N THR A 226 15.06 -5.39 15.02
CA THR A 226 14.21 -4.84 16.07
C THR A 226 13.89 -3.37 15.76
N PRO A 227 12.77 -2.81 16.26
CA PRO A 227 12.48 -1.40 16.12
C PRO A 227 13.61 -0.49 16.61
N LYS A 228 14.27 -0.86 17.72
CA LYS A 228 15.45 -0.14 18.23
C LYS A 228 16.61 -0.15 17.24
N GLN A 229 17.01 -1.32 16.73
CA GLN A 229 18.11 -1.43 15.75
C GLN A 229 17.84 -0.61 14.49
N TRP A 230 16.61 -0.64 13.97
CA TRP A 230 16.24 0.19 12.82
C TRP A 230 16.41 1.67 13.13
N ASN A 231 15.81 2.15 14.23
CA ASN A 231 15.87 3.56 14.62
C ASN A 231 17.30 4.05 14.91
N GLU A 232 18.17 3.18 15.40
CA GLU A 232 19.58 3.48 15.67
C GLU A 232 20.48 3.40 14.43
N SER A 233 20.01 2.73 13.35
CA SER A 233 20.72 2.64 12.09
C SER A 233 20.79 3.98 11.35
N GLU A 234 21.82 4.16 10.52
CA GLU A 234 21.96 5.37 9.70
C GLU A 234 20.82 5.50 8.68
N MET A 235 20.28 4.39 8.16
CA MET A 235 19.15 4.43 7.23
C MET A 235 17.87 4.85 7.95
N GLY A 236 17.61 4.28 9.13
CA GLY A 236 16.44 4.63 9.93
C GLY A 236 16.44 6.11 10.33
N LYS A 237 17.59 6.65 10.75
CA LYS A 237 17.76 8.08 11.03
C LYS A 237 17.54 8.95 9.79
N SER A 238 18.10 8.57 8.63
CA SER A 238 17.92 9.29 7.36
C SER A 238 16.44 9.36 6.99
N LEU A 239 15.73 8.23 7.05
CA LEU A 239 14.32 8.17 6.71
C LEU A 239 13.45 8.97 7.70
N ALA A 240 13.75 8.88 9.01
CA ALA A 240 13.01 9.59 10.06
C ALA A 240 13.18 11.12 10.01
N ALA A 241 14.17 11.64 9.27
CA ALA A 241 14.34 13.08 9.05
C ALA A 241 13.29 13.67 8.10
N HIS A 242 12.54 12.83 7.37
CA HIS A 242 11.43 13.27 6.53
C HIS A 242 10.09 13.13 7.27
N PRO A 243 9.10 14.00 6.99
CA PRO A 243 7.74 13.79 7.48
C PRO A 243 7.15 12.52 6.87
N LEU A 244 6.22 11.87 7.58
CA LEU A 244 5.52 10.67 7.09
C LEU A 244 4.83 10.97 5.74
N ILE A 245 4.02 12.03 5.69
CA ILE A 245 3.46 12.56 4.45
C ILE A 245 4.47 13.55 3.87
N ASN A 246 5.26 13.07 2.91
CA ASN A 246 6.39 13.81 2.36
C ASN A 246 6.02 14.49 1.03
N VAL A 247 5.56 15.74 1.13
CA VAL A 247 5.22 16.60 -0.01
C VAL A 247 6.19 17.78 -0.08
N LYS A 248 6.80 18.00 -1.24
CA LYS A 248 7.78 19.08 -1.44
C LYS A 248 7.48 19.85 -2.73
N ALA A 249 7.31 21.17 -2.63
CA ALA A 249 7.34 22.05 -3.79
C ALA A 249 8.69 21.96 -4.51
N GLN A 250 8.70 22.15 -5.83
CA GLN A 250 9.90 22.04 -6.68
C GLN A 250 10.30 23.42 -7.22
N PRO A 251 10.86 24.32 -6.39
CA PRO A 251 11.13 25.71 -6.77
C PRO A 251 12.23 25.85 -7.83
N HIS A 252 13.03 24.80 -8.06
CA HIS A 252 14.03 24.76 -9.12
C HIS A 252 13.43 24.47 -10.50
N ALA A 253 12.17 23.99 -10.57
CA ALA A 253 11.46 23.80 -11.81
C ALA A 253 11.09 25.16 -12.43
N ILE A 254 10.77 25.16 -13.73
CA ILE A 254 10.24 26.36 -14.40
C ILE A 254 8.95 26.78 -13.66
N PRO A 255 8.84 28.03 -13.17
CA PRO A 255 7.65 28.50 -12.47
C PRO A 255 6.40 28.39 -13.34
N THR A 256 5.29 27.96 -12.75
CA THR A 256 3.98 27.90 -13.41
C THR A 256 2.94 28.57 -12.51
N PRO A 257 1.93 29.24 -13.08
CA PRO A 257 0.90 29.90 -12.29
C PRO A 257 0.04 28.88 -11.53
N PRO A 258 -0.75 29.34 -10.53
CA PRO A 258 -1.80 28.54 -9.92
C PRO A 258 -2.70 27.86 -10.95
N VAL A 259 -2.98 26.58 -10.75
CA VAL A 259 -3.78 25.75 -11.67
C VAL A 259 -5.11 25.44 -11.02
N ALA A 260 -6.15 26.20 -11.35
CA ALA A 260 -7.49 25.95 -10.85
C ALA A 260 -7.95 24.51 -11.15
N PHE A 261 -8.70 23.93 -10.23
CA PHE A 261 -9.37 22.65 -10.47
C PHE A 261 -10.38 22.80 -11.63
N PRO A 262 -10.63 21.72 -12.40
CA PRO A 262 -11.68 21.72 -13.39
C PRO A 262 -13.03 22.15 -12.80
N PRO A 263 -13.86 22.89 -13.55
CA PRO A 263 -15.23 23.23 -13.13
C PRO A 263 -15.99 21.99 -12.68
N LEU A 264 -16.97 22.18 -11.78
CA LEU A 264 -17.84 21.09 -11.37
C LEU A 264 -18.63 20.56 -12.56
N ASP A 265 -18.58 19.26 -12.76
CA ASP A 265 -19.45 18.56 -13.69
C ASP A 265 -20.72 18.14 -12.92
N PRO A 266 -21.94 18.55 -13.34
CA PRO A 266 -23.18 18.06 -12.74
C PRO A 266 -23.31 16.54 -12.73
N ALA A 267 -22.67 15.84 -13.68
CA ALA A 267 -22.63 14.39 -13.72
C ALA A 267 -21.60 13.79 -12.74
N ASP A 268 -20.61 14.56 -12.29
CA ASP A 268 -19.56 14.12 -11.35
C ASP A 268 -19.09 15.23 -10.41
N LYS A 269 -19.70 15.29 -9.23
CA LYS A 269 -19.34 16.28 -8.20
C LYS A 269 -18.20 15.82 -7.29
N ARG A 270 -17.58 14.66 -7.55
CA ARG A 270 -16.51 14.15 -6.69
C ARG A 270 -15.28 15.08 -6.73
N PRO A 271 -14.51 15.19 -5.62
CA PRO A 271 -13.45 16.20 -5.44
C PRO A 271 -12.41 16.29 -6.56
N LEU A 272 -12.04 15.15 -7.16
CA LEU A 272 -11.03 15.06 -8.21
C LEU A 272 -11.61 14.84 -9.62
N ALA A 273 -12.92 15.00 -9.81
CA ALA A 273 -13.52 14.93 -11.14
C ALA A 273 -12.79 15.86 -12.13
N GLY A 274 -12.30 15.28 -13.22
CA GLY A 274 -11.52 15.97 -14.26
C GLY A 274 -10.00 16.04 -14.04
N ILE A 275 -9.49 15.56 -12.89
CA ILE A 275 -8.04 15.46 -12.66
C ILE A 275 -7.47 14.27 -13.42
N LYS A 276 -6.40 14.52 -14.18
CA LYS A 276 -5.77 13.55 -15.09
C LYS A 276 -4.57 12.87 -14.43
N VAL A 277 -4.59 11.55 -14.30
CA VAL A 277 -3.53 10.77 -13.63
C VAL A 277 -2.94 9.73 -14.58
N VAL A 278 -1.61 9.72 -14.72
CA VAL A 278 -0.87 8.61 -15.33
C VAL A 278 -0.22 7.79 -14.22
N GLU A 279 -0.55 6.50 -14.16
CA GLU A 279 -0.03 5.58 -13.15
C GLU A 279 0.88 4.51 -13.77
N MET A 280 2.18 4.57 -13.44
CA MET A 280 3.22 3.61 -13.85
C MET A 280 3.73 2.82 -12.64
N THR A 281 2.89 1.92 -12.14
CA THR A 281 3.15 1.14 -10.92
C THR A 281 2.76 -0.33 -11.10
N ARG A 282 3.18 -1.19 -10.17
CA ARG A 282 2.92 -2.64 -10.19
C ARG A 282 2.48 -3.12 -8.80
N VAL A 283 1.87 -4.31 -8.75
CA VAL A 283 1.55 -5.01 -7.50
C VAL A 283 0.48 -4.28 -6.67
N ILE A 284 0.81 -3.64 -5.53
CA ILE A 284 -0.19 -3.15 -4.56
C ILE A 284 -0.02 -1.66 -4.20
N ALA A 285 1.12 -1.24 -3.63
CA ALA A 285 1.26 0.09 -3.03
C ALA A 285 0.98 1.25 -4.00
N GLY A 286 1.70 1.27 -5.12
CA GLY A 286 1.49 2.26 -6.18
C GLY A 286 0.07 2.21 -6.77
N PRO A 287 -0.46 1.05 -7.18
CA PRO A 287 -1.84 0.95 -7.66
C PRO A 287 -2.89 1.42 -6.65
N GLN A 288 -2.65 1.21 -5.36
CA GLN A 288 -3.59 1.66 -4.35
C GLN A 288 -3.70 3.19 -4.28
N ILE A 289 -2.63 3.93 -4.62
CA ILE A 289 -2.68 5.40 -4.77
C ILE A 289 -3.73 5.77 -5.81
N GLY A 290 -3.62 5.27 -7.04
CA GLY A 290 -4.57 5.62 -8.10
C GLY A 290 -5.97 5.07 -7.85
N THR A 291 -6.14 3.94 -7.16
CA THR A 291 -7.46 3.40 -6.78
C THR A 291 -8.19 4.34 -5.82
N ILE A 292 -7.46 4.96 -4.88
CA ILE A 292 -8.02 5.97 -4.00
C ILE A 292 -8.35 7.24 -4.81
N LEU A 293 -7.44 7.74 -5.63
CA LEU A 293 -7.67 8.94 -6.46
C LEU A 293 -8.85 8.77 -7.42
N SER A 294 -9.01 7.60 -8.05
CA SER A 294 -10.16 7.30 -8.93
C SER A 294 -11.48 7.25 -8.17
N SER A 295 -11.46 6.81 -6.89
CA SER A 295 -12.64 6.85 -6.02
C SER A 295 -13.07 8.29 -5.72
N PHE A 296 -12.12 9.22 -5.64
CA PHE A 296 -12.37 10.66 -5.55
C PHE A 296 -12.69 11.31 -6.90
N GLY A 297 -12.69 10.56 -8.01
CA GLY A 297 -13.12 11.03 -9.32
C GLY A 297 -12.04 11.36 -10.34
N ALA A 298 -10.75 11.14 -10.02
CA ALA A 298 -9.70 11.31 -11.01
C ALA A 298 -9.84 10.32 -12.18
N ASP A 299 -9.52 10.76 -13.40
CA ASP A 299 -9.37 9.87 -14.56
C ASP A 299 -7.95 9.29 -14.54
N VAL A 300 -7.87 8.00 -14.21
CA VAL A 300 -6.61 7.29 -14.01
C VAL A 300 -6.35 6.34 -15.16
N ILE A 301 -5.29 6.62 -15.93
CA ILE A 301 -4.74 5.71 -16.92
C ILE A 301 -3.57 4.97 -16.29
N ARG A 302 -3.77 3.69 -15.98
CA ARG A 302 -2.74 2.76 -15.51
C ARG A 302 -2.00 2.15 -16.71
N VAL A 303 -0.69 2.11 -16.60
CA VAL A 303 0.20 1.66 -17.66
C VAL A 303 0.91 0.38 -17.22
N ASN A 304 0.63 -0.72 -17.91
CA ASN A 304 1.21 -2.02 -17.66
C ASN A 304 2.39 -2.30 -18.62
N PRO A 305 3.58 -2.64 -18.13
CA PRO A 305 4.68 -3.07 -18.98
C PRO A 305 4.48 -4.52 -19.43
N PRO A 306 4.25 -4.82 -20.73
CA PRO A 306 3.84 -6.14 -21.20
C PRO A 306 4.92 -7.23 -21.03
N HIS A 307 6.15 -6.86 -20.69
CA HIS A 307 7.26 -7.79 -20.53
C HIS A 307 7.58 -8.12 -19.07
N LEU A 308 6.96 -7.46 -18.09
CA LEU A 308 7.15 -7.78 -16.68
C LEU A 308 5.95 -8.57 -16.16
N PRO A 309 6.16 -9.55 -15.26
CA PRO A 309 5.05 -10.26 -14.65
C PRO A 309 4.26 -9.33 -13.71
N ASP A 310 2.99 -9.60 -13.46
CA ASP A 310 2.18 -8.93 -12.43
C ASP A 310 1.17 -9.92 -11.85
N ILE A 311 0.60 -9.62 -10.69
CA ILE A 311 -0.22 -10.57 -9.93
C ILE A 311 -1.68 -10.46 -10.39
N ASN A 312 -2.26 -11.57 -10.82
CA ASN A 312 -3.55 -11.55 -11.51
C ASN A 312 -4.71 -11.14 -10.60
N ILE A 313 -4.75 -11.69 -9.38
CA ILE A 313 -5.87 -11.48 -8.45
C ILE A 313 -6.07 -9.99 -8.10
N MET A 314 -5.01 -9.20 -8.18
CA MET A 314 -5.01 -7.76 -7.87
C MET A 314 -5.85 -6.95 -8.87
N GLN A 315 -6.05 -7.47 -10.08
CA GLN A 315 -6.82 -6.81 -11.14
C GLN A 315 -8.29 -6.62 -10.77
N LEU A 316 -8.83 -7.48 -9.90
CA LEU A 316 -10.24 -7.42 -9.50
C LEU A 316 -10.57 -6.17 -8.68
N THR A 317 -9.61 -5.65 -7.90
CA THR A 317 -9.86 -4.53 -6.98
C THR A 317 -8.97 -3.31 -7.19
N LEU A 318 -7.70 -3.49 -7.60
CA LEU A 318 -6.74 -2.40 -7.71
C LEU A 318 -6.77 -1.64 -9.05
N ASN A 319 -7.77 -1.96 -9.89
CA ASN A 319 -8.06 -1.24 -11.14
C ASN A 319 -9.43 -0.54 -11.11
N ALA A 320 -10.10 -0.47 -9.94
CA ALA A 320 -11.42 0.12 -9.83
C ALA A 320 -11.41 1.60 -10.25
N GLY A 321 -12.33 1.98 -11.13
CA GLY A 321 -12.40 3.33 -11.69
C GLY A 321 -11.25 3.71 -12.64
N LYS A 322 -10.37 2.78 -13.01
CA LYS A 322 -9.22 3.05 -13.88
C LYS A 322 -9.44 2.54 -15.30
N ARG A 323 -8.63 3.07 -16.21
CA ARG A 323 -8.40 2.53 -17.55
C ARG A 323 -7.00 1.97 -17.61
N THR A 324 -6.80 0.88 -18.33
CA THR A 324 -5.49 0.19 -18.37
C THR A 324 -5.01 0.02 -19.81
N ILE A 325 -3.74 0.31 -20.05
CA ILE A 325 -3.08 0.14 -21.36
C ILE A 325 -1.75 -0.59 -21.19
N ALA A 326 -1.27 -1.23 -22.26
CA ALA A 326 0.10 -1.73 -22.33
C ALA A 326 1.03 -0.71 -23.00
N ILE A 327 2.19 -0.44 -22.38
CA ILE A 327 3.25 0.39 -22.97
C ILE A 327 4.59 -0.32 -22.77
N ASP A 328 5.33 -0.49 -23.85
CA ASP A 328 6.70 -0.96 -23.85
C ASP A 328 7.67 0.19 -24.16
N LEU A 329 8.28 0.78 -23.13
CA LEU A 329 9.24 1.90 -23.29
C LEU A 329 10.47 1.59 -24.14
N ARG A 330 10.69 0.32 -24.52
CA ARG A 330 11.74 -0.08 -25.48
C ARG A 330 11.37 0.27 -26.92
N LYS A 331 10.08 0.52 -27.18
CA LYS A 331 9.53 0.91 -28.47
C LYS A 331 9.37 2.43 -28.53
N PRO A 332 9.98 3.12 -29.50
CA PRO A 332 9.87 4.58 -29.63
C PRO A 332 8.42 5.08 -29.74
N GLU A 333 7.55 4.34 -30.41
CA GLU A 333 6.13 4.66 -30.57
C GLU A 333 5.36 4.65 -29.24
N ASP A 334 5.55 3.62 -28.42
CA ASP A 334 4.96 3.52 -27.08
C ASP A 334 5.53 4.61 -26.15
N ALA A 335 6.83 4.90 -26.27
CA ALA A 335 7.49 5.98 -25.54
C ALA A 335 6.93 7.36 -25.93
N ALA A 336 6.49 7.55 -27.17
CA ALA A 336 5.83 8.79 -27.59
C ALA A 336 4.41 8.91 -27.01
N ILE A 337 3.66 7.81 -27.00
CA ILE A 337 2.29 7.77 -26.42
C ILE A 337 2.32 8.16 -24.94
N ILE A 338 3.20 7.55 -24.14
CA ILE A 338 3.27 7.84 -22.71
C ILE A 338 3.70 9.28 -22.42
N LYS A 339 4.64 9.84 -23.20
CA LYS A 339 5.06 11.24 -23.08
C LYS A 339 3.91 12.19 -23.43
N SER A 340 3.11 11.87 -24.44
CA SER A 340 1.90 12.64 -24.78
C SER A 340 0.87 12.62 -23.66
N LEU A 341 0.62 11.46 -23.04
CA LEU A 341 -0.28 11.35 -21.89
C LEU A 341 0.21 12.18 -20.70
N ILE A 342 1.49 12.08 -20.35
CA ILE A 342 2.09 12.83 -19.25
C ILE A 342 2.06 14.33 -19.51
N ALA A 343 2.25 14.76 -20.76
CA ALA A 343 2.15 16.17 -21.15
C ALA A 343 0.76 16.77 -20.85
N GLU A 344 -0.29 15.95 -20.78
CA GLU A 344 -1.64 16.36 -20.38
C GLU A 344 -1.98 16.10 -18.91
N ALA A 345 -1.20 15.30 -18.20
CA ALA A 345 -1.51 14.85 -16.86
C ALA A 345 -1.37 15.96 -15.80
N ASP A 346 -2.14 15.83 -14.72
CA ASP A 346 -1.99 16.60 -13.47
C ASP A 346 -1.12 15.87 -12.47
N VAL A 347 -1.14 14.54 -12.51
CA VAL A 347 -0.40 13.66 -11.62
C VAL A 347 0.31 12.58 -12.44
N PHE A 348 1.59 12.37 -12.15
CA PHE A 348 2.35 11.22 -12.62
C PHE A 348 2.79 10.39 -11.42
N ILE A 349 2.39 9.12 -11.37
CA ILE A 349 2.71 8.18 -10.29
C ILE A 349 3.66 7.12 -10.83
N GLN A 350 4.78 6.88 -10.14
CA GLN A 350 5.70 5.80 -10.49
C GLN A 350 6.14 5.02 -9.25
N GLY A 351 6.33 3.70 -9.43
CA GLY A 351 6.77 2.76 -8.38
C GLY A 351 8.05 1.99 -8.74
N PHE A 352 8.87 2.54 -9.66
CA PHE A 352 10.11 1.90 -10.07
C PHE A 352 11.27 2.34 -9.17
N ARG A 353 12.32 1.50 -9.10
CA ARG A 353 13.54 1.80 -8.33
C ARG A 353 14.06 3.18 -8.72
N MET A 354 14.60 3.90 -7.74
CA MET A 354 15.21 5.20 -7.95
C MET A 354 16.21 5.16 -9.10
N ASN A 355 16.30 6.24 -9.87
CA ASN A 355 17.17 6.38 -11.03
C ASN A 355 16.89 5.43 -12.23
N LYS A 356 15.80 4.64 -12.21
CA LYS A 356 15.42 3.82 -13.39
C LYS A 356 14.64 4.58 -14.46
N MET A 357 13.84 5.56 -14.10
CA MET A 357 13.00 6.32 -15.04
C MET A 357 13.74 7.37 -15.90
N PRO A 358 14.83 8.03 -15.42
CA PRO A 358 15.59 9.00 -16.23
C PRO A 358 16.10 8.45 -17.57
N LYS A 359 16.47 7.15 -17.65
CA LYS A 359 16.93 6.53 -18.91
C LYS A 359 15.86 6.52 -20.02
N PHE A 360 14.59 6.71 -19.66
CA PHE A 360 13.46 6.79 -20.59
C PHE A 360 12.98 8.24 -20.80
N GLY A 361 13.64 9.23 -20.17
CA GLY A 361 13.19 10.62 -20.15
C GLY A 361 11.91 10.81 -19.33
N LEU A 362 11.76 10.02 -18.27
CA LEU A 362 10.60 10.03 -17.35
C LEU A 362 11.03 10.19 -15.88
N GLY A 363 12.25 10.67 -15.64
CA GLY A 363 12.70 11.02 -14.30
C GLY A 363 12.05 12.31 -13.79
N LEU A 364 12.14 12.58 -12.49
CA LEU A 364 11.53 13.77 -11.87
C LEU A 364 11.84 15.06 -12.66
N ASN A 365 13.10 15.32 -12.98
CA ASN A 365 13.49 16.52 -13.73
C ASN A 365 12.92 16.57 -15.16
N ASP A 366 12.77 15.42 -15.82
CA ASP A 366 12.15 15.35 -17.15
C ASP A 366 10.66 15.75 -17.05
N ILE A 367 9.97 15.22 -16.05
CA ILE A 367 8.55 15.50 -15.78
C ILE A 367 8.33 16.97 -15.40
N LEU A 368 9.20 17.53 -14.55
CA LEU A 368 9.17 18.94 -14.18
C LEU A 368 9.41 19.86 -15.37
N LYS A 369 10.34 19.49 -16.26
CA LYS A 369 10.60 20.23 -17.50
C LYS A 369 9.37 20.24 -18.41
N MET A 370 8.76 19.07 -18.67
CA MET A 370 7.54 18.98 -19.49
C MET A 370 6.40 19.85 -18.93
N ALA A 371 6.20 19.82 -17.60
CA ALA A 371 5.16 20.62 -16.93
C ALA A 371 5.44 22.14 -17.03
N GLY A 372 6.70 22.53 -16.91
CA GLY A 372 7.16 23.90 -17.10
C GLY A 372 6.94 24.43 -18.51
N GLU A 373 7.32 23.65 -19.52
CA GLU A 373 7.22 24.02 -20.94
C GLU A 373 5.76 24.22 -21.40
N ARG A 374 4.81 23.44 -20.85
CA ARG A 374 3.37 23.62 -21.11
C ARG A 374 2.72 24.72 -20.25
N GLY A 375 3.48 25.37 -19.36
CA GLY A 375 2.97 26.43 -18.48
C GLY A 375 2.01 25.94 -17.38
N ARG A 376 2.01 24.64 -17.04
CA ARG A 376 1.08 24.06 -16.07
C ARG A 376 1.76 23.02 -15.19
N GLY A 377 1.89 23.33 -13.90
CA GLY A 377 2.54 22.49 -12.91
C GLY A 377 1.97 21.07 -12.79
N ILE A 378 2.76 20.16 -12.22
CA ILE A 378 2.43 18.73 -12.09
C ILE A 378 2.76 18.21 -10.69
N VAL A 379 2.02 17.20 -10.25
CA VAL A 379 2.35 16.40 -9.07
C VAL A 379 3.06 15.13 -9.51
N HIS A 380 4.31 14.95 -9.07
CA HIS A 380 5.09 13.73 -9.30
C HIS A 380 5.10 12.88 -8.03
N VAL A 381 4.55 11.67 -8.08
CA VAL A 381 4.51 10.73 -6.96
C VAL A 381 5.54 9.63 -7.18
N SER A 382 6.45 9.47 -6.22
CA SER A 382 7.41 8.38 -6.18
C SER A 382 7.08 7.45 -5.02
N GLU A 383 6.63 6.24 -5.35
CA GLU A 383 6.45 5.15 -4.40
C GLU A 383 7.68 4.24 -4.43
N ASN A 384 8.21 3.90 -3.25
CA ASN A 384 9.29 2.92 -3.12
C ASN A 384 9.35 2.31 -1.70
N CYS A 385 10.34 1.44 -1.46
CA CYS A 385 10.53 0.81 -0.16
C CYS A 385 11.11 1.77 0.89
N TYR A 386 12.28 2.37 0.62
CA TYR A 386 13.14 2.98 1.63
C TYR A 386 13.09 4.51 1.73
N GLY A 387 12.26 5.18 0.92
CA GLY A 387 12.15 6.63 0.90
C GLY A 387 13.08 7.33 -0.10
N PRO A 388 13.21 8.66 -0.01
CA PRO A 388 13.80 9.50 -1.05
C PRO A 388 15.34 9.53 -1.06
N ASP A 389 16.00 9.12 0.02
CA ASP A 389 17.46 9.22 0.18
C ASP A 389 18.01 8.17 1.15
N GLY A 390 19.30 8.23 1.44
CA GLY A 390 20.02 7.25 2.25
C GLY A 390 20.58 6.09 1.43
N TYR A 391 21.44 5.28 2.05
CA TYR A 391 22.20 4.23 1.36
C TYR A 391 21.34 3.03 0.90
N TYR A 392 20.06 2.96 1.30
CA TYR A 392 19.09 1.99 0.78
C TYR A 392 18.11 2.58 -0.25
N ALA A 393 18.17 3.87 -0.58
CA ALA A 393 17.19 4.52 -1.48
C ALA A 393 17.05 3.86 -2.86
N GLU A 394 18.15 3.34 -3.40
CA GLU A 394 18.18 2.67 -4.71
C GLU A 394 17.91 1.16 -4.64
N ARG A 395 17.86 0.59 -3.42
CA ARG A 395 17.60 -0.84 -3.25
C ARG A 395 16.17 -1.17 -3.68
N PRO A 396 15.97 -2.35 -4.30
CA PRO A 396 14.61 -2.83 -4.45
C PRO A 396 14.00 -3.18 -3.10
N GLY A 397 12.67 -3.16 -3.06
CA GLY A 397 11.94 -3.66 -1.92
C GLY A 397 10.51 -3.98 -2.27
N TRP A 398 9.89 -4.65 -1.32
CA TRP A 398 8.52 -5.12 -1.28
C TRP A 398 8.05 -4.93 0.16
N GLN A 399 6.75 -5.04 0.42
CA GLN A 399 6.26 -4.95 1.80
C GLN A 399 7.03 -5.86 2.76
N GLN A 400 7.29 -7.12 2.40
CA GLN A 400 7.97 -8.07 3.28
C GLN A 400 9.37 -7.59 3.70
N ILE A 401 10.05 -6.90 2.78
CA ILE A 401 11.34 -6.27 3.02
C ILE A 401 11.18 -5.09 3.98
N ALA A 402 10.13 -4.28 3.81
CA ALA A 402 9.84 -3.18 4.72
C ALA A 402 9.40 -3.65 6.11
N ASP A 403 8.67 -4.76 6.19
CA ASP A 403 8.22 -5.38 7.44
C ASP A 403 9.42 -5.90 8.24
N ALA A 404 10.38 -6.52 7.58
CA ALA A 404 11.65 -6.93 8.18
C ALA A 404 12.52 -5.72 8.56
N ALA A 405 12.68 -4.75 7.66
CA ALA A 405 13.57 -3.62 7.85
C ALA A 405 13.15 -2.73 9.03
N ALA A 406 11.86 -2.36 9.11
CA ALA A 406 11.35 -1.50 10.18
C ALA A 406 11.16 -2.24 11.52
N GLY A 407 11.10 -3.57 11.48
CA GLY A 407 10.88 -4.43 12.64
C GLY A 407 9.43 -4.84 12.90
N SER A 408 8.52 -4.59 11.97
CA SER A 408 7.13 -5.10 12.04
C SER A 408 7.09 -6.63 12.10
N ALA A 409 7.97 -7.30 11.34
CA ALA A 409 8.03 -8.76 11.32
C ALA A 409 8.55 -9.33 12.66
N TYR A 410 9.53 -8.67 13.26
CA TYR A 410 10.04 -9.01 14.59
C TYR A 410 8.93 -8.86 15.64
N VAL A 411 8.27 -7.70 15.68
CA VAL A 411 7.20 -7.40 16.64
C VAL A 411 6.03 -8.38 16.52
N THR A 412 5.66 -8.74 15.28
CA THR A 412 4.60 -9.72 15.03
C THR A 412 4.98 -11.10 15.58
N GLY A 413 6.20 -11.58 15.29
CA GLY A 413 6.71 -12.84 15.83
C GLY A 413 6.76 -12.87 17.36
N ARG A 414 7.21 -11.78 17.99
CA ARG A 414 7.22 -11.61 19.45
C ARG A 414 5.82 -11.69 20.06
N SER A 415 4.82 -11.13 19.38
CA SER A 415 3.43 -11.18 19.87
C SER A 415 2.80 -12.58 19.85
N LEU A 416 3.36 -13.48 19.05
CA LEU A 416 2.93 -14.88 18.93
C LEU A 416 3.66 -15.81 19.92
N ASN A 417 4.59 -15.28 20.72
CA ASN A 417 5.42 -16.05 21.67
C ASN A 417 6.15 -17.25 21.03
N LEU A 418 6.63 -17.08 19.80
CA LEU A 418 7.36 -18.13 19.08
C LEU A 418 8.78 -18.33 19.64
N PRO A 419 9.32 -19.56 19.56
CA PRO A 419 10.69 -19.84 20.01
C PRO A 419 11.73 -19.11 19.15
N ASN A 420 12.95 -18.97 19.69
CA ASN A 420 14.12 -18.44 18.97
C ASN A 420 13.89 -17.09 18.27
N ASN A 421 13.02 -16.24 18.85
CA ASN A 421 12.66 -14.94 18.30
C ASN A 421 12.19 -15.01 16.84
N GLU A 422 11.52 -16.08 16.44
CA GLU A 422 11.03 -16.27 15.07
C GLU A 422 10.22 -15.06 14.61
N ALA A 423 10.70 -14.39 13.56
CA ALA A 423 10.00 -13.28 12.94
C ALA A 423 8.87 -13.81 12.04
N VAL A 424 7.76 -13.08 11.99
CA VAL A 424 6.57 -13.44 11.20
C VAL A 424 6.08 -12.21 10.48
N LEU A 425 5.76 -12.30 9.19
CA LEU A 425 5.21 -11.17 8.46
C LEU A 425 3.86 -10.73 9.05
N PRO A 426 3.52 -9.43 9.03
CA PRO A 426 2.14 -8.99 9.19
C PRO A 426 1.20 -9.77 8.25
N SER A 427 0.02 -10.12 8.76
CA SER A 427 -0.83 -11.14 8.11
C SER A 427 -1.61 -10.67 6.88
N LEU A 428 -1.45 -9.42 6.48
CA LEU A 428 -2.13 -8.76 5.36
C LEU A 428 -1.13 -7.84 4.64
N PRO A 429 -1.41 -7.33 3.43
CA PRO A 429 -0.57 -6.34 2.76
C PRO A 429 -0.68 -4.93 3.41
N VAL A 430 -0.41 -4.85 4.71
CA VAL A 430 -0.53 -3.66 5.56
C VAL A 430 0.35 -2.52 5.05
N SER A 431 1.64 -2.77 4.85
CA SER A 431 2.60 -1.75 4.41
C SER A 431 2.24 -1.23 3.02
N ASP A 432 1.92 -2.12 2.08
CA ASP A 432 1.60 -1.73 0.71
C ASP A 432 0.33 -0.88 0.67
N MET A 433 -0.76 -1.37 1.26
CA MET A 433 -2.04 -0.67 1.24
C MET A 433 -1.95 0.68 1.95
N THR A 434 -1.34 0.74 3.14
CA THR A 434 -1.17 2.00 3.90
C THR A 434 -0.29 3.00 3.14
N THR A 435 0.76 2.53 2.45
CA THR A 435 1.60 3.40 1.60
C THR A 435 0.80 3.96 0.42
N GLY A 436 -0.15 3.20 -0.11
CA GLY A 436 -1.13 3.70 -1.07
C GLY A 436 -1.98 4.85 -0.52
N ALA A 437 -2.51 4.71 0.70
CA ALA A 437 -3.24 5.78 1.37
C ALA A 437 -2.36 7.01 1.64
N LEU A 438 -1.12 6.79 2.07
CA LEU A 438 -0.13 7.85 2.29
C LEU A 438 0.14 8.65 1.01
N GLY A 439 0.41 7.97 -0.09
CA GLY A 439 0.64 8.60 -1.40
C GLY A 439 -0.58 9.35 -1.92
N ALA A 440 -1.80 8.85 -1.66
CA ALA A 440 -3.03 9.53 -2.02
C ALA A 440 -3.23 10.84 -1.22
N VAL A 441 -3.00 10.83 0.10
CA VAL A 441 -3.03 12.05 0.93
C VAL A 441 -2.01 13.08 0.43
N GLY A 442 -0.77 12.64 0.19
CA GLY A 442 0.26 13.53 -0.34
C GLY A 442 -0.10 14.12 -1.71
N THR A 443 -0.75 13.33 -2.58
CA THR A 443 -1.21 13.80 -3.90
C THR A 443 -2.32 14.83 -3.77
N LEU A 444 -3.30 14.60 -2.89
CA LEU A 444 -4.39 15.54 -2.62
C LEU A 444 -3.86 16.88 -2.10
N LEU A 445 -2.92 16.84 -1.14
CA LEU A 445 -2.25 18.04 -0.62
C LEU A 445 -1.51 18.80 -1.72
N ALA A 446 -0.73 18.09 -2.53
CA ALA A 446 0.02 18.68 -3.63
C ALA A 446 -0.88 19.30 -4.70
N LEU A 447 -2.02 18.67 -5.03
CA LEU A 447 -3.00 19.22 -5.96
C LEU A 447 -3.66 20.49 -5.43
N ARG A 448 -4.08 20.47 -4.15
CA ARG A 448 -4.63 21.64 -3.45
C ARG A 448 -3.62 22.79 -3.46
N ASP A 449 -2.38 22.53 -3.08
CA ASP A 449 -1.34 23.55 -2.99
C ASP A 449 -0.96 24.10 -4.37
N ARG A 450 -0.90 23.26 -5.41
CA ARG A 450 -0.73 23.69 -6.80
C ARG A 450 -1.86 24.60 -7.27
N ALA A 451 -3.10 24.34 -6.85
CA ALA A 451 -4.24 25.16 -7.22
C ALA A 451 -4.20 26.55 -6.57
N ILE A 452 -3.61 26.67 -5.37
CA ILE A 452 -3.50 27.93 -4.64
C ILE A 452 -2.22 28.70 -5.04
N ASN A 453 -1.09 28.01 -5.11
CA ASN A 453 0.24 28.63 -5.18
C ASN A 453 0.93 28.47 -6.54
N GLY A 454 0.46 27.57 -7.41
CA GLY A 454 1.14 27.21 -8.65
C GLY A 454 2.35 26.30 -8.42
N GLY A 455 3.19 26.17 -9.45
CA GLY A 455 4.38 25.32 -9.41
C GLY A 455 4.08 23.82 -9.46
N SER A 456 5.14 23.03 -9.30
CA SER A 456 5.10 21.56 -9.32
C SER A 456 5.53 20.99 -7.97
N TYR A 457 5.05 19.79 -7.66
CA TYR A 457 5.24 19.15 -6.36
C TYR A 457 5.74 17.72 -6.53
N ALA A 458 6.61 17.28 -5.63
CA ALA A 458 7.02 15.89 -5.49
C ALA A 458 6.42 15.30 -4.22
N VAL A 459 5.87 14.10 -4.33
CA VAL A 459 5.33 13.30 -3.23
C VAL A 459 6.16 12.03 -3.12
N HIS A 460 6.59 11.68 -1.92
CA HIS A 460 7.26 10.41 -1.64
C HIS A 460 6.40 9.55 -0.73
N ALA A 461 6.12 8.32 -1.16
CA ALA A 461 5.44 7.30 -0.38
C ALA A 461 6.39 6.12 -0.13
N SER A 462 6.67 5.82 1.14
CA SER A 462 7.65 4.81 1.53
C SER A 462 7.02 3.72 2.39
N LEU A 463 7.21 2.47 1.98
CA LEU A 463 6.80 1.28 2.74
C LEU A 463 7.40 1.28 4.16
N VAL A 464 8.71 1.48 4.25
CA VAL A 464 9.43 1.47 5.53
C VAL A 464 9.03 2.64 6.41
N ALA A 465 8.73 3.82 5.84
CA ALA A 465 8.31 4.98 6.62
C ALA A 465 6.98 4.71 7.33
N VAL A 466 6.02 4.07 6.65
CA VAL A 466 4.74 3.66 7.24
C VAL A 466 4.97 2.67 8.39
N ASN A 467 5.77 1.63 8.16
CA ASN A 467 6.01 0.61 9.17
C ASN A 467 6.74 1.18 10.39
N ALA A 468 7.80 1.97 10.18
CA ALA A 468 8.53 2.62 11.26
C ALA A 468 7.64 3.59 12.04
N PHE A 469 6.77 4.34 11.37
CA PHE A 469 5.81 5.21 12.03
C PHE A 469 4.85 4.43 12.94
N ALA A 470 4.31 3.31 12.47
CA ALA A 470 3.38 2.48 13.24
C ALA A 470 4.02 1.85 14.50
N LEU A 471 5.36 1.81 14.57
CA LEU A 471 6.13 1.28 15.70
C LEU A 471 6.65 2.37 16.66
N ARG A 472 6.39 3.66 16.37
CA ARG A 472 6.84 4.76 17.22
C ARG A 472 6.19 4.73 18.60
N SER A 473 6.94 5.22 19.58
CA SER A 473 6.49 5.28 20.97
C SER A 473 5.28 6.16 21.18
N ASP A 474 4.99 7.17 20.33
CA ASP A 474 3.84 8.07 20.41
C ASP A 474 2.59 7.54 19.70
N VAL A 475 2.73 6.55 18.82
CA VAL A 475 1.62 5.74 18.27
C VAL A 475 1.23 4.66 19.28
N GLY A 476 2.23 3.90 19.75
CA GLY A 476 2.06 2.79 20.67
C GLY A 476 1.51 1.53 20.01
N LEU A 477 1.69 0.40 20.70
CA LEU A 477 1.20 -0.92 20.31
C LEU A 477 0.07 -1.38 21.24
N TYR A 478 -0.78 -2.27 20.76
CA TYR A 478 -1.76 -2.95 21.61
C TYR A 478 -1.08 -3.76 22.71
N SER A 479 -1.71 -3.89 23.87
CA SER A 479 -1.17 -4.72 24.96
C SER A 479 -1.30 -6.22 24.63
N PRO A 480 -0.52 -7.11 25.28
CA PRO A 480 -0.67 -8.55 25.14
C PRO A 480 -2.10 -9.06 25.38
N GLU A 481 -2.83 -8.45 26.32
CA GLU A 481 -4.21 -8.80 26.62
C GLU A 481 -5.15 -8.47 25.45
N THR A 482 -4.95 -7.32 24.81
CA THR A 482 -5.72 -6.91 23.62
C THR A 482 -5.44 -7.84 22.44
N VAL A 483 -4.18 -8.21 22.23
CA VAL A 483 -3.78 -9.17 21.19
C VAL A 483 -4.40 -10.54 21.46
N ALA A 484 -4.39 -11.01 22.71
CA ALA A 484 -4.97 -12.28 23.11
C ALA A 484 -6.50 -12.31 22.95
N GLU A 485 -7.20 -11.21 23.26
CA GLU A 485 -8.65 -11.09 23.01
C GLU A 485 -8.96 -11.18 21.51
N CYS A 486 -8.23 -10.43 20.67
CA CYS A 486 -8.38 -10.52 19.22
C CYS A 486 -8.13 -11.96 18.72
N ALA A 487 -7.06 -12.60 19.17
CA ALA A 487 -6.75 -13.99 18.81
C ALA A 487 -7.84 -14.98 19.26
N ARG A 488 -8.40 -14.82 20.46
CA ARG A 488 -9.53 -15.64 20.94
C ARG A 488 -10.78 -15.45 20.10
N ARG A 489 -11.10 -14.20 19.75
CA ARG A 489 -12.30 -13.85 18.99
C ARG A 489 -12.28 -14.46 17.60
N PHE A 490 -11.18 -14.30 16.88
CA PHE A 490 -11.08 -14.71 15.47
C PHE A 490 -10.49 -16.11 15.27
N GLN A 491 -9.84 -16.68 16.30
CA GLN A 491 -9.26 -18.02 16.28
C GLN A 491 -8.27 -18.21 15.12
N TRP A 492 -7.31 -17.29 15.01
CA TRP A 492 -6.26 -17.33 13.99
C TRP A 492 -5.53 -18.68 14.00
N ALA A 493 -5.31 -19.24 12.80
CA ALA A 493 -4.46 -20.41 12.61
C ALA A 493 -2.97 -20.10 12.87
N GLU A 494 -2.12 -21.11 12.79
CA GLU A 494 -0.68 -20.97 13.00
C GLU A 494 -0.07 -20.00 11.96
N MET A 495 0.75 -19.07 12.44
CA MET A 495 1.49 -18.12 11.61
C MET A 495 2.99 -18.27 11.89
N ARG A 496 3.78 -18.58 10.86
CA ARG A 496 5.22 -18.87 10.94
C ARG A 496 6.00 -18.00 9.98
N GLY A 497 7.30 -17.85 10.22
CA GLY A 497 8.18 -17.01 9.40
C GLY A 497 8.25 -17.47 7.94
N SER A 498 8.16 -18.78 7.69
CA SER A 498 8.15 -19.35 6.35
C SER A 498 6.83 -19.17 5.59
N HIS A 499 5.75 -18.71 6.25
CA HIS A 499 4.46 -18.50 5.59
C HIS A 499 4.54 -17.31 4.63
N HIS A 500 4.03 -17.53 3.42
CA HIS A 500 3.86 -16.46 2.45
C HIS A 500 2.71 -15.56 2.90
N VAL A 501 2.71 -14.28 2.51
CA VAL A 501 1.63 -13.34 2.88
C VAL A 501 0.24 -13.85 2.46
N LEU A 502 0.15 -14.68 1.40
CA LEU A 502 -1.10 -15.30 0.97
C LEU A 502 -1.60 -16.38 1.93
N ASP A 503 -0.70 -17.14 2.58
CA ASP A 503 -1.07 -18.12 3.62
C ASP A 503 -1.63 -17.39 4.86
N LEU A 504 -0.94 -16.30 5.24
CA LEU A 504 -1.34 -15.47 6.38
C LEU A 504 -2.66 -14.73 6.11
N LEU A 505 -2.87 -14.28 4.88
CA LEU A 505 -4.10 -13.62 4.46
C LEU A 505 -5.27 -14.60 4.44
N MET A 506 -5.07 -15.87 4.05
CA MET A 506 -6.09 -16.92 4.20
C MET A 506 -6.46 -17.12 5.69
N THR A 507 -5.45 -17.14 6.56
CA THR A 507 -5.68 -17.26 8.01
C THR A 507 -6.57 -16.15 8.55
N VAL A 508 -6.35 -14.91 8.11
CA VAL A 508 -7.19 -13.77 8.50
C VAL A 508 -8.59 -13.87 7.87
N TRP A 509 -8.68 -14.26 6.60
CA TRP A 509 -9.95 -14.42 5.91
C TRP A 509 -10.87 -15.42 6.60
N ASP A 510 -10.36 -16.59 6.99
CA ASP A 510 -11.13 -17.62 7.70
C ASP A 510 -11.62 -17.13 9.07
N GLY A 511 -10.79 -16.39 9.79
CA GLY A 511 -11.19 -15.75 11.04
C GLY A 511 -12.29 -14.70 10.81
N TRP A 512 -12.15 -13.86 9.79
CA TRP A 512 -13.18 -12.88 9.46
C TRP A 512 -14.49 -13.53 9.02
N LYS A 513 -14.49 -14.56 8.16
CA LYS A 513 -15.72 -15.27 7.78
C LYS A 513 -16.44 -15.86 8.99
N ARG A 514 -15.70 -16.30 10.01
CA ARG A 514 -16.24 -16.85 11.27
C ARG A 514 -16.95 -15.79 12.12
N VAL A 515 -16.39 -14.58 12.20
CA VAL A 515 -16.83 -13.54 13.14
C VAL A 515 -17.66 -12.44 12.48
N LEU A 516 -17.28 -12.05 11.26
CA LEU A 516 -17.81 -10.92 10.48
C LEU A 516 -18.46 -11.42 9.17
N GLY A 517 -18.84 -12.70 9.09
CA GLY A 517 -19.30 -13.32 7.85
C GLY A 517 -20.53 -12.67 7.23
N LYS A 518 -21.37 -12.03 8.04
CA LYS A 518 -22.55 -11.29 7.57
C LYS A 518 -22.13 -9.99 6.88
N GLU A 519 -21.26 -9.21 7.51
CA GLU A 519 -20.70 -7.97 6.98
C GLU A 519 -19.84 -8.21 5.74
N LEU A 520 -19.12 -9.34 5.70
CA LEU A 520 -18.29 -9.77 4.57
C LEU A 520 -19.06 -10.45 3.43
N SER A 521 -20.37 -10.69 3.59
CA SER A 521 -21.18 -11.18 2.49
C SER A 521 -21.26 -10.12 1.38
N GLU A 522 -21.45 -10.57 0.13
CA GLU A 522 -21.55 -9.65 -1.02
C GLU A 522 -22.63 -8.57 -0.79
N ASP A 523 -23.72 -8.92 -0.09
CA ASP A 523 -24.83 -8.03 0.24
C ASP A 523 -24.69 -7.37 1.64
N GLY A 524 -23.53 -7.49 2.30
CA GLY A 524 -23.24 -7.01 3.65
C GLY A 524 -23.18 -5.49 3.81
N GLY A 525 -23.46 -4.72 2.76
CA GLY A 525 -23.50 -3.26 2.75
C GLY A 525 -22.15 -2.58 2.58
N TRP A 526 -21.04 -3.31 2.66
CA TRP A 526 -19.67 -2.77 2.54
C TRP A 526 -19.12 -2.89 1.12
N TYR A 527 -19.86 -3.54 0.24
CA TYR A 527 -19.49 -3.73 -1.16
C TYR A 527 -20.19 -2.75 -2.07
N GLN A 528 -19.46 -2.29 -3.08
CA GLN A 528 -19.99 -1.68 -4.26
C GLN A 528 -20.04 -2.73 -5.38
N SER A 529 -21.23 -2.94 -5.93
CA SER A 529 -21.46 -3.92 -7.00
C SER A 529 -21.63 -3.25 -8.36
N PHE A 530 -21.11 -3.90 -9.39
CA PHE A 530 -21.29 -3.55 -10.79
C PHE A 530 -21.87 -4.77 -11.50
N GLU A 531 -23.11 -4.65 -11.99
CA GLU A 531 -23.85 -5.77 -12.61
C GLU A 531 -23.20 -6.30 -13.89
N THR A 532 -22.30 -5.53 -14.50
CA THR A 532 -21.53 -5.95 -15.67
C THR A 532 -20.11 -5.42 -15.55
N SER A 533 -19.13 -6.29 -15.78
CA SER A 533 -17.71 -5.97 -15.73
C SER A 533 -16.94 -6.53 -16.92
N ALA A 534 -15.69 -6.12 -17.07
CA ALA A 534 -14.79 -6.65 -18.09
C ALA A 534 -14.30 -8.10 -17.81
N PHE A 535 -14.72 -8.71 -16.70
CA PHE A 535 -14.43 -10.10 -16.35
C PHE A 535 -15.59 -11.00 -16.82
N ASP A 536 -15.63 -11.28 -18.13
CA ASP A 536 -16.68 -12.08 -18.79
C ASP A 536 -18.11 -11.51 -18.71
N GLY A 537 -18.28 -10.19 -18.55
CA GLY A 537 -19.60 -9.57 -18.41
C GLY A 537 -20.28 -9.85 -17.07
N LYS A 538 -19.57 -10.48 -16.12
CA LYS A 538 -20.09 -10.91 -14.82
C LYS A 538 -20.23 -9.77 -13.84
N LYS A 539 -21.08 -9.96 -12.83
CA LYS A 539 -21.19 -9.04 -11.70
C LYS A 539 -19.88 -9.03 -10.93
N LEU A 540 -19.36 -7.84 -10.66
CA LEU A 540 -18.18 -7.64 -9.83
C LEU A 540 -18.56 -6.82 -8.59
N SER A 541 -18.25 -7.34 -7.41
CA SER A 541 -18.45 -6.63 -6.14
C SER A 541 -17.12 -6.46 -5.43
N ILE A 542 -16.79 -5.22 -5.06
CA ILE A 542 -15.54 -4.83 -4.40
C ILE A 542 -15.83 -3.96 -3.18
N LEU A 543 -14.95 -3.96 -2.18
CA LEU A 543 -15.15 -3.12 -0.99
C LEU A 543 -15.26 -1.65 -1.38
N LYS A 544 -16.22 -0.93 -0.79
CA LYS A 544 -16.40 0.51 -0.95
C LYS A 544 -15.15 1.28 -0.52
N PRO A 545 -14.96 2.54 -0.96
CA PRO A 545 -13.96 3.41 -0.36
C PRO A 545 -14.16 3.55 1.15
N VAL A 546 -13.04 3.60 1.90
CA VAL A 546 -13.04 3.57 3.37
C VAL A 546 -13.59 4.87 3.98
N VAL A 547 -13.30 6.01 3.37
CA VAL A 547 -13.74 7.33 3.82
C VAL A 547 -15.04 7.73 3.13
N SER A 548 -15.97 8.28 3.90
CA SER A 548 -17.19 8.90 3.39
C SER A 548 -17.30 10.37 3.79
N LEU A 549 -17.89 11.15 2.89
CA LEU A 549 -18.35 12.51 3.16
C LEU A 549 -19.86 12.47 3.41
N SER A 550 -20.39 13.36 4.25
CA SER A 550 -21.83 13.38 4.59
C SER A 550 -22.77 13.68 3.42
N ASP A 551 -22.24 14.12 2.29
CA ASP A 551 -22.96 14.40 1.05
C ASP A 551 -22.65 13.29 0.04
N GLU A 552 -23.69 12.57 -0.37
CA GLU A 552 -23.58 11.42 -1.27
C GLU A 552 -23.11 11.78 -2.67
N GLU A 553 -23.30 13.02 -3.14
CA GLU A 553 -22.89 13.39 -4.49
C GLU A 553 -21.37 13.52 -4.61
N VAL A 554 -20.72 13.99 -3.55
CA VAL A 554 -19.27 14.24 -3.50
C VAL A 554 -18.48 13.12 -2.81
N THR A 555 -19.15 12.22 -2.07
CA THR A 555 -18.47 11.13 -1.36
C THR A 555 -17.71 10.21 -2.32
N PRO A 556 -16.54 9.69 -1.93
CA PRO A 556 -15.78 8.77 -2.78
C PRO A 556 -16.56 7.50 -3.12
N ARG A 557 -16.53 7.14 -4.41
CA ARG A 557 -17.12 5.93 -5.01
C ARG A 557 -16.51 5.73 -6.39
N TRP A 558 -16.52 4.54 -6.95
CA TRP A 558 -16.12 4.36 -8.36
C TRP A 558 -17.34 4.42 -9.27
N LYS A 559 -17.20 4.95 -10.49
CA LYS A 559 -18.26 4.93 -11.51
C LYS A 559 -18.18 3.72 -12.42
N THR A 560 -16.98 3.17 -12.58
CA THR A 560 -16.70 2.00 -13.41
C THR A 560 -16.05 0.91 -12.55
N PRO A 561 -16.31 -0.37 -12.86
CA PRO A 561 -15.66 -1.49 -12.20
C PRO A 561 -14.16 -1.50 -12.50
N SER A 562 -13.43 -2.40 -11.83
CA SER A 562 -12.10 -2.77 -12.28
C SER A 562 -12.12 -3.40 -13.67
N VAL A 563 -11.03 -3.22 -14.41
CA VAL A 563 -10.79 -3.87 -15.71
C VAL A 563 -9.49 -4.70 -15.67
N PRO A 564 -9.35 -5.74 -16.52
CA PRO A 564 -8.10 -6.47 -16.69
C PRO A 564 -6.93 -5.56 -17.09
N TYR A 565 -5.70 -6.00 -16.90
CA TYR A 565 -4.52 -5.29 -17.41
C TYR A 565 -4.53 -5.22 -18.93
N ALA A 566 -4.06 -4.08 -19.45
CA ALA A 566 -3.99 -3.79 -20.89
C ALA A 566 -5.33 -4.02 -21.63
N TYR A 567 -6.46 -3.71 -20.97
CA TYR A 567 -7.80 -3.86 -21.53
C TYR A 567 -8.06 -2.94 -22.73
N GLU A 568 -7.54 -1.72 -22.71
CA GLU A 568 -7.67 -0.76 -23.80
C GLU A 568 -6.41 -0.71 -24.67
N LYS A 569 -6.58 -0.33 -25.94
CA LYS A 569 -5.46 -0.05 -26.84
C LYS A 569 -4.78 1.24 -26.44
N ALA A 570 -3.44 1.25 -26.50
CA ALA A 570 -2.67 2.45 -26.24
C ALA A 570 -2.85 3.49 -27.36
N GLU A 571 -3.05 3.05 -28.61
CA GLU A 571 -3.26 3.94 -29.74
C GLU A 571 -4.60 4.68 -29.61
N GLY A 572 -4.54 6.02 -29.57
CA GLY A 572 -5.73 6.88 -29.49
C GLY A 572 -6.32 7.04 -28.08
N ILE A 573 -5.67 6.48 -27.06
CA ILE A 573 -6.04 6.70 -25.65
C ILE A 573 -5.94 8.19 -25.30
N LYS A 574 -6.97 8.72 -24.63
CA LYS A 574 -7.06 10.12 -24.18
C LYS A 574 -7.81 10.18 -22.85
N PHE A 575 -7.53 11.18 -22.03
CA PHE A 575 -8.33 11.44 -20.85
C PHE A 575 -9.79 11.79 -21.22
N GLN A 576 -10.72 11.41 -20.36
CA GLN A 576 -12.16 11.66 -20.49
C GLN A 576 -12.57 13.04 -19.99
#